data_AF-A0A7X9GBQ4-F1
#
_entry.id   AF-A0A7X9GBQ4-F1
#
_cell.length_a   1.000
_cell.length_b   1.000
_cell.length_c   1.000
_cell.angle_alpha   90.00
_cell.angle_beta   90.00
_cell.angle_gamma   90.00
#
_symmetry.space_group_name_H-M   'P 1'
#
loop_
_entity.id
_entity.type
_entity.pdbx_description
1 polymer ?
#
loop_
_entity_poly.entity_id
_entity_poly.type
_entity_poly.pdbx_seq_one_letter_code
_entity_poly.pdbx_strand_id
1 'polypeptide(L)'
;MSCSRGEIKIKEILEMNGLNFQQEYSFPDLISSSRRALRFDFAVFDDDGNVDFLIEYQGEQHYEAFKHFGGKRNLARQQYNDNQKRIYCARKEIPLVIIPYWKFIELDYDLIINCAYNGGGVV
;
A
#
# COMPACT_ATOMS: atom_id res chain seq x y z
N MET A 1 -14.05 9.11 4.74
CA MET A 1 -13.28 8.55 3.61
C MET A 1 -14.01 7.34 3.07
N SER A 2 -14.08 7.17 1.76
CA SER A 2 -14.56 5.93 1.13
C SER A 2 -13.37 4.99 0.99
N CYS A 3 -13.22 4.03 1.90
CA CYS A 3 -12.25 2.93 1.72
C CYS A 3 -12.67 2.10 0.50
N SER A 4 -11.72 1.67 -0.33
CA SER A 4 -12.03 0.74 -1.41
C SER A 4 -12.44 -0.64 -0.85
N ARG A 5 -13.11 -1.47 -1.67
CA ARG A 5 -13.44 -2.85 -1.28
C ARG A 5 -12.20 -3.67 -0.90
N GLY A 6 -11.07 -3.41 -1.56
CA GLY A 6 -9.80 -4.06 -1.26
C GLY A 6 -9.25 -3.64 0.10
N GLU A 7 -9.20 -2.33 0.38
CA GLU A 7 -8.79 -1.82 1.69
C GLU A 7 -9.67 -2.38 2.83
N ILE A 8 -10.99 -2.44 2.62
CA ILE A 8 -11.90 -3.05 3.60
C ILE A 8 -11.53 -4.51 3.86
N LYS A 9 -11.31 -5.29 2.79
CA LYS A 9 -10.92 -6.71 2.90
C LYS A 9 -9.57 -6.89 3.60
N ILE A 10 -8.56 -6.07 3.25
CA ILE A 10 -7.25 -6.10 3.92
C ILE A 10 -7.42 -5.80 5.40
N LYS A 11 -8.13 -4.73 5.74
CA LYS A 11 -8.40 -4.34 7.13
C LYS A 11 -9.02 -5.50 7.91
N GLU A 12 -10.07 -6.14 7.38
CA GLU A 12 -10.72 -7.29 8.00
C GLU A 12 -9.74 -8.46 8.21
N ILE A 13 -8.89 -8.76 7.23
CA ILE A 13 -7.86 -9.79 7.35
C ILE A 13 -6.87 -9.46 8.47
N LEU A 14 -6.38 -8.22 8.56
CA LEU A 14 -5.44 -7.80 9.59
C LEU A 14 -6.09 -7.87 10.99
N GLU A 15 -7.34 -7.39 11.14
CA GLU A 15 -8.09 -7.43 12.40
C GLU A 15 -8.39 -8.86 12.86
N MET A 16 -8.86 -9.72 11.96
CA MET A 16 -9.20 -11.11 12.28
C MET A 16 -8.00 -11.95 12.71
N ASN A 17 -6.80 -11.60 12.23
CA ASN A 17 -5.55 -12.26 12.60
C ASN A 17 -4.80 -11.56 13.74
N GLY A 18 -5.40 -10.52 14.34
CA GLY A 18 -4.85 -9.85 15.53
C GLY A 18 -3.55 -9.07 15.27
N LEU A 19 -3.30 -8.64 14.02
CA LEU A 19 -2.11 -7.86 13.70
C LEU A 19 -2.25 -6.43 14.24
N ASN A 20 -1.13 -5.86 14.72
CA ASN A 20 -1.05 -4.46 15.08
C ASN A 20 -0.82 -3.63 13.81
N PHE A 21 -1.75 -2.74 13.45
CA PHE A 21 -1.63 -1.95 12.23
C PHE A 21 -2.26 -0.55 12.34
N GLN A 22 -1.86 0.33 11.44
CA GLN A 22 -2.42 1.67 11.27
C GLN A 22 -2.79 1.91 9.81
N GLN A 23 -3.98 2.48 9.58
CA GLN A 23 -4.42 2.93 8.26
C GLN A 23 -3.88 4.32 7.91
N GLU A 24 -3.72 4.60 6.61
CA GLU A 24 -3.27 5.89 6.08
C GLU A 24 -1.95 6.40 6.71
N TYR A 25 -0.99 5.49 6.91
CA TYR A 25 0.27 5.78 7.57
C TYR A 25 1.18 6.65 6.69
N SER A 26 1.91 7.59 7.27
CA SER A 26 2.86 8.41 6.50
C SER A 26 4.12 8.73 7.29
N PHE A 27 5.23 8.83 6.56
CA PHE A 27 6.50 9.24 7.12
C PHE A 27 6.71 10.75 6.92
N PRO A 28 7.19 11.49 7.93
CA PRO A 28 7.43 12.93 7.80
C PRO A 28 8.44 13.31 6.70
N ASP A 29 9.38 12.41 6.38
CA ASP A 29 10.42 12.58 5.37
C ASP A 29 10.03 12.07 3.97
N LEU A 30 8.82 11.51 3.80
CA LEU A 30 8.30 11.05 2.51
C LEU A 30 7.19 11.97 1.98
N ILE A 31 7.60 13.02 1.27
CA ILE A 31 6.73 14.09 0.78
C ILE A 31 6.68 14.09 -0.75
N SER A 32 5.49 14.27 -1.30
CA SER A 32 5.26 14.40 -2.74
C SER A 32 5.78 15.73 -3.30
N SER A 33 5.87 15.83 -4.62
CA SER A 33 6.20 17.09 -5.31
C SER A 33 5.25 18.25 -4.99
N SER A 34 4.02 17.96 -4.54
CA SER A 34 3.04 18.97 -4.11
C SER A 34 3.11 19.29 -2.61
N ARG A 35 4.20 18.93 -1.92
CA ARG A 35 4.39 19.14 -0.46
C ARG A 35 3.34 18.47 0.42
N ARG A 36 2.76 17.36 -0.04
CA ARG A 36 1.84 16.53 0.76
C ARG A 36 2.51 15.22 1.09
N ALA A 37 2.36 14.74 2.32
CA ALA A 37 2.86 13.43 2.70
C ALA A 37 2.28 12.34 1.79
N LEU A 38 3.15 11.42 1.34
CA LEU A 38 2.69 10.21 0.70
C LEU A 38 2.24 9.25 1.80
N ARG A 39 0.99 8.81 1.72
CA ARG A 39 0.38 7.90 2.68
C ARG A 39 0.38 6.49 2.13
N PHE A 40 0.67 5.53 2.97
CA PHE A 40 0.45 4.11 2.75
C PHE A 40 -0.93 3.70 3.24
N ASP A 41 -1.56 2.75 2.57
CA ASP A 41 -2.91 2.32 2.97
C ASP A 41 -2.87 1.69 4.36
N PHE A 42 -1.85 0.85 4.62
CA PHE A 42 -1.59 0.26 5.93
C PHE A 42 -0.10 0.23 6.29
N ALA A 43 0.18 0.38 7.57
CA ALA A 43 1.45 -0.01 8.20
C ALA A 43 1.18 -1.08 9.24
N VAL A 44 1.88 -2.21 9.17
CA VAL A 44 1.86 -3.27 10.18
C VAL A 44 3.09 -3.12 11.06
N PHE A 45 2.93 -3.34 12.36
CA PHE A 45 3.97 -3.15 13.36
C PHE A 45 4.40 -4.48 13.98
N ASP A 46 5.68 -4.58 14.31
CA ASP A 46 6.24 -5.69 15.09
C ASP A 46 5.91 -5.55 16.59
N ASP A 47 6.33 -6.53 17.38
CA ASP A 47 6.12 -6.57 18.83
C ASP A 47 6.83 -5.43 19.58
N ASP A 48 7.89 -4.87 18.98
CA ASP A 48 8.64 -3.73 19.51
C ASP A 48 8.02 -2.37 19.12
N GLY A 49 6.96 -2.38 18.31
CA GLY A 49 6.25 -1.19 17.84
C GLY A 49 6.92 -0.50 16.65
N ASN A 50 7.91 -1.11 16.01
CA ASN A 50 8.49 -0.62 14.77
C ASN A 50 7.64 -1.05 13.57
N VAL A 51 7.73 -0.29 12.46
CA VAL A 51 7.07 -0.69 11.20
C VAL A 51 7.74 -1.94 10.68
N ASP A 52 6.99 -3.04 10.64
CA ASP A 52 7.44 -4.32 10.11
C ASP A 52 7.30 -4.33 8.59
N PHE A 53 6.11 -4.02 8.06
CA PHE A 53 5.89 -3.85 6.62
C PHE A 53 4.74 -2.89 6.30
N LEU A 54 4.71 -2.42 5.06
CA LEU A 54 3.70 -1.51 4.53
C LEU A 54 2.84 -2.21 3.49
N ILE A 55 1.58 -1.79 3.32
CA ILE A 55 0.65 -2.37 2.34
C ILE A 55 0.02 -1.27 1.48
N GLU A 56 -0.10 -1.52 0.18
CA GLU A 56 -0.84 -0.72 -0.80
C GLU A 56 -1.82 -1.61 -1.57
N TYR A 57 -3.08 -1.21 -1.64
CA TYR A 57 -4.07 -1.81 -2.54
C TYR A 57 -4.26 -0.94 -3.79
N GLN A 58 -3.81 -1.44 -4.94
CA GLN A 58 -3.83 -0.69 -6.19
C GLN A 58 -5.06 -1.01 -7.02
N GLY A 59 -6.04 -0.10 -6.98
CA GLY A 59 -7.21 -0.11 -7.87
C GLY A 59 -6.84 0.08 -9.36
N GLU A 60 -7.83 -0.10 -10.25
CA GLU A 60 -7.67 0.06 -11.71
C GLU A 60 -7.02 1.39 -12.11
N GLN A 61 -7.29 2.46 -11.36
CA GLN A 61 -6.74 3.80 -11.59
C GLN A 61 -5.21 3.91 -11.45
N HIS A 62 -4.54 2.92 -10.88
CA HIS A 62 -3.07 2.85 -10.85
C HIS A 62 -2.47 2.35 -12.18
N TYR A 63 -3.29 1.69 -13.00
CA TYR A 63 -2.85 1.01 -14.23
C TYR A 63 -3.41 1.68 -15.48
N GLU A 64 -4.63 2.20 -15.41
CA GLU A 64 -5.32 2.80 -16.55
C GLU A 64 -5.86 4.21 -16.25
N ALA A 65 -5.87 5.05 -17.28
CA ALA A 65 -6.29 6.43 -17.19
C ALA A 65 -7.80 6.56 -17.43
N PHE A 66 -8.58 6.68 -16.37
CA PHE A 66 -10.01 6.96 -16.48
C PHE A 66 -10.31 8.46 -16.36
N LYS A 67 -11.25 8.96 -17.18
CA LYS A 67 -11.64 10.38 -17.19
C LYS A 67 -12.13 10.88 -15.82
N HIS A 68 -12.94 10.08 -15.12
CA HIS A 68 -13.47 10.43 -13.80
C HIS A 68 -12.39 10.43 -12.69
N PHE A 69 -11.25 9.78 -12.92
CA PHE A 69 -10.06 9.85 -12.08
C PHE A 69 -9.05 10.92 -12.57
N GLY A 70 -9.44 11.82 -13.47
CA GLY A 70 -8.60 12.90 -14.00
C GLY A 70 -7.60 12.47 -15.08
N GLY A 71 -7.79 11.29 -15.65
CA GLY A 71 -7.11 10.82 -16.86
C GLY A 71 -5.60 10.66 -16.73
N LYS A 72 -4.90 10.75 -17.86
CA LYS A 72 -3.48 10.42 -17.99
C LYS A 72 -2.57 11.20 -17.04
N ARG A 73 -2.90 12.46 -16.75
CA ARG A 73 -2.12 13.31 -15.83
C ARG A 73 -2.14 12.77 -14.41
N ASN A 74 -3.31 12.34 -13.93
CA ASN A 74 -3.42 11.77 -12.59
C ASN A 74 -2.79 10.37 -12.52
N LEU A 75 -2.94 9.55 -13.57
CA LEU A 75 -2.24 8.26 -13.66
C LEU A 75 -0.73 8.44 -13.55
N ALA A 76 -0.13 9.34 -14.35
CA ALA A 76 1.31 9.60 -14.31
C ALA A 76 1.78 10.10 -12.94
N ARG A 77 0.99 10.96 -12.28
CA ARG A 77 1.27 11.43 -10.92
C ARG A 77 1.20 10.28 -9.90
N GLN A 78 0.20 9.41 -10.02
CA GLN A 78 0.04 8.25 -9.14
C GLN A 78 1.22 7.31 -9.28
N GLN A 79 1.59 6.94 -10.51
CA GLN A 79 2.74 6.08 -10.80
C GLN A 79 4.06 6.68 -10.29
N TYR A 80 4.24 8.01 -10.44
CA TYR A 80 5.40 8.70 -9.87
C TYR A 80 5.45 8.57 -8.34
N ASN A 81 4.34 8.83 -7.66
CA ASN A 81 4.24 8.73 -6.20
C ASN A 81 4.46 7.28 -5.72
N ASP A 82 3.87 6.30 -6.39
CA ASP A 82 4.08 4.88 -6.09
C ASP A 82 5.56 4.50 -6.24
N ASN A 83 6.24 5.03 -7.25
CA ASN A 83 7.68 4.83 -7.40
C ASN A 83 8.49 5.47 -6.27
N GLN A 84 8.11 6.68 -5.80
CA GLN A 84 8.77 7.29 -4.64
C GLN A 84 8.57 6.46 -3.36
N LYS A 85 7.39 5.88 -3.16
CA LYS A 85 7.13 4.95 -2.05
C LYS A 85 8.02 3.72 -2.13
N ARG A 86 8.12 3.08 -3.30
CA ARG A 86 9.00 1.90 -3.52
C ARG A 86 10.46 2.23 -3.21
N ILE A 87 10.97 3.35 -3.74
CA ILE A 87 12.34 3.81 -3.49
C ILE A 87 12.57 4.07 -2.00
N TYR A 88 11.62 4.70 -1.32
CA TYR A 88 11.71 4.98 0.10
C TYR A 88 11.77 3.70 0.93
N CYS A 89 10.87 2.76 0.68
CA CYS A 89 10.81 1.47 1.37
C CYS A 89 12.11 0.67 1.16
N ALA A 90 12.59 0.59 -0.09
CA ALA A 90 13.86 -0.07 -0.40
C ALA A 90 15.06 0.55 0.31
N ARG A 91 15.11 1.88 0.43
CA ARG A 91 16.21 2.59 1.13
C ARG A 91 16.19 2.42 2.64
N LYS A 92 15.02 2.20 3.22
CA LYS A 92 14.82 2.03 4.67
C LYS A 92 14.75 0.55 5.05
N GLU A 93 14.91 -0.35 4.08
CA GLU A 93 14.78 -1.81 4.26
C GLU A 93 13.41 -2.22 4.84
N ILE A 94 12.36 -1.47 4.48
CA ILE A 94 10.98 -1.77 4.86
C ILE A 94 10.31 -2.57 3.73
N PRO A 95 9.81 -3.78 3.98
CA PRO A 95 8.99 -4.51 3.02
C PRO A 95 7.73 -3.73 2.63
N LEU A 96 7.41 -3.72 1.34
CA LEU A 96 6.23 -3.08 0.79
C LEU A 96 5.40 -4.11 0.02
N VAL A 97 4.21 -4.43 0.53
CA VAL A 97 3.27 -5.36 -0.10
C VAL A 97 2.32 -4.58 -0.99
N ILE A 98 2.45 -4.74 -2.32
CA ILE A 98 1.58 -4.09 -3.30
C ILE A 98 0.60 -5.10 -3.86
N ILE A 99 -0.68 -4.96 -3.53
CA ILE A 99 -1.75 -5.86 -3.96
C ILE A 99 -2.54 -5.21 -5.09
N PRO A 100 -2.44 -5.70 -6.33
CA PRO A 100 -3.24 -5.19 -7.43
C PRO A 100 -4.70 -5.63 -7.33
N TYR A 101 -5.62 -4.84 -7.89
CA TYR A 101 -7.06 -5.12 -7.78
C TYR A 101 -7.49 -6.48 -8.33
N TRP A 102 -6.79 -7.04 -9.32
CA TRP A 102 -7.10 -8.37 -9.87
C TRP A 102 -6.79 -9.51 -8.90
N LYS A 103 -6.00 -9.27 -7.84
CA LYS A 103 -5.75 -10.23 -6.76
C LYS A 103 -6.84 -10.25 -5.68
N PHE A 104 -7.91 -9.47 -5.82
CA PHE A 104 -8.95 -9.35 -4.80
C PHE A 104 -9.56 -10.70 -4.38
N ILE A 105 -9.76 -11.63 -5.31
CA ILE A 105 -10.36 -12.94 -5.01
C ILE A 105 -9.41 -13.80 -4.18
N GLU A 106 -8.14 -13.84 -4.58
CA GLU A 106 -7.06 -14.61 -3.94
C GLU A 106 -6.54 -13.96 -2.64
N LEU A 107 -6.94 -12.72 -2.35
CA LEU A 107 -6.46 -11.99 -1.19
C LEU A 107 -6.89 -12.67 0.11
N ASP A 108 -5.91 -13.14 0.88
CA ASP A 108 -6.05 -13.69 2.22
C ASP A 108 -4.82 -13.34 3.07
N TYR A 109 -4.79 -13.85 4.31
CA TYR A 109 -3.70 -13.62 5.25
C TYR A 109 -2.37 -14.18 4.74
N ASP A 110 -2.37 -15.42 4.28
CA ASP A 110 -1.16 -16.11 3.84
C ASP A 110 -0.53 -15.40 2.64
N LEU A 111 -1.34 -14.87 1.71
CA LEU A 111 -0.84 -14.06 0.61
C LEU A 111 -0.09 -12.82 1.14
N ILE A 112 -0.68 -12.06 2.06
CA ILE A 112 -0.07 -10.84 2.62
C ILE A 112 1.27 -11.17 3.27
N ILE A 113 1.30 -12.17 4.15
CA ILE A 113 2.49 -12.56 4.90
C ILE A 113 3.58 -13.13 3.97
N ASN A 114 3.22 -13.97 3.01
CA ASN A 114 4.19 -14.48 2.05
C ASN A 114 4.79 -13.36 1.20
N CYS A 115 4.00 -12.35 0.82
CA CYS A 115 4.52 -11.21 0.08
C CYS A 115 5.45 -10.33 0.95
N ALA A 116 5.14 -10.19 2.24
CA ALA A 116 5.97 -9.41 3.17
C ALA A 116 7.36 -10.04 3.38
N TYR A 117 7.45 -11.36 3.59
CA TYR A 117 8.71 -12.01 4.01
C TYR A 117 9.39 -12.88 2.95
N ASN A 118 8.65 -13.42 1.97
CA ASN A 118 9.17 -14.42 1.03
C ASN A 118 9.20 -13.95 -0.43
N GLY A 119 8.56 -12.81 -0.74
CA GLY A 119 8.15 -12.46 -2.11
C GLY A 119 8.63 -11.11 -2.64
N GLY A 120 9.61 -10.44 -2.03
CA GLY A 120 10.28 -9.29 -2.64
C GLY A 120 9.35 -8.24 -3.28
N GLY A 121 8.37 -7.74 -2.54
CA GLY A 121 7.80 -6.40 -2.75
C GLY A 121 6.69 -6.19 -3.81
N VAL A 122 6.26 -7.19 -4.58
CA VAL A 122 5.11 -7.05 -5.52
C VAL A 122 4.45 -8.42 -5.77
N VAL A 123 3.10 -8.49 -5.75
CA VAL A 123 2.31 -9.65 -6.23
C VAL A 123 2.00 -9.56 -7.72
#